data_AF-A0A9E2ZIU9-F1
#
_entry.id   AF-A0A9E2ZIU9-F1
#
_cell.length_a   1.000
_cell.length_b   1.000
_cell.length_c   1.000
_cell.angle_alpha   90.00
_cell.angle_beta   90.00
_cell.angle_gamma   90.00
#
_symmetry.space_group_name_H-M   'P 1'
#
loop_
_entity.id
_entity.type
_entity.pdbx_description
1 polymer ?
#
loop_
_entity_poly.entity_id
_entity_poly.type
_entity_poly.pdbx_seq_one_letter_code
_entity_poly.pdbx_strand_id
1 'polypeptide(L)'
;MSEGAEVARFPLWREADLAQAEYFWRLLDARKAEVCERLEAQLDALARFQRAGDLGGVRRHRRIVKTLESEVATMDRMLVALRVRLGLPTLRRSL
;
A
#
# COMPACT_ATOMS: atom_id res chain seq x y z
N MET A 1 4.12 2.06 46.05
CA MET A 1 4.03 1.18 44.87
C MET A 1 2.57 1.15 44.45
N SER A 2 2.15 2.11 43.62
CA SER A 2 0.85 2.06 42.95
C SER A 2 1.13 2.33 41.49
N GLU A 3 1.17 1.25 40.73
CA GLU A 3 1.18 1.27 39.27
C GLU A 3 -0.11 1.94 38.82
N GLY A 4 -0.01 3.22 38.47
CA GLY A 4 -1.05 3.90 37.71
C GLY A 4 -1.12 3.21 36.37
N ALA A 5 -2.14 2.38 36.18
CA ALA A 5 -2.50 1.86 34.88
C ALA A 5 -2.76 3.07 33.97
N GLU A 6 -1.77 3.39 33.14
CA GLU A 6 -1.92 4.31 32.02
C GLU A 6 -2.94 3.66 31.10
N VAL A 7 -4.22 3.99 31.33
CA VAL A 7 -5.28 3.72 30.39
C VAL A 7 -4.86 4.46 29.13
N ALA A 8 -4.34 3.71 28.16
CA ALA A 8 -4.00 4.23 26.84
C ALA A 8 -5.23 5.00 26.33
N ARG A 9 -5.19 6.33 26.45
CA ARG A 9 -6.24 7.20 25.97
C ARG A 9 -6.24 7.07 24.46
N PHE A 10 -7.10 6.20 23.94
CA PHE A 10 -7.45 6.24 22.53
C PHE A 10 -7.93 7.67 22.25
N PRO A 11 -7.37 8.34 21.22
CA PRO A 11 -7.88 9.64 20.84
C PRO A 11 -9.38 9.51 20.60
N LEU A 12 -10.19 10.34 21.27
CA LEU A 12 -11.56 10.56 20.84
C LEU A 12 -11.48 11.32 19.52
N TRP A 13 -11.39 10.57 18.43
CA TRP A 13 -11.40 11.09 17.07
C TRP A 13 -12.70 11.86 16.85
N ARG A 14 -12.61 13.08 16.33
CA ARG A 14 -13.82 13.80 15.91
C ARG A 14 -14.37 13.11 14.67
N GLU A 15 -15.68 13.20 14.46
CA GLU A 15 -16.33 12.64 13.27
C GLU A 15 -15.67 13.14 11.96
N ALA A 16 -15.25 14.40 11.94
CA ALA A 16 -14.51 14.97 10.81
C ALA A 16 -13.17 14.25 10.55
N ASP A 17 -12.44 13.87 11.60
CA ASP A 17 -11.17 13.17 11.46
C ASP A 17 -11.40 11.74 10.92
N LEU A 18 -12.48 11.08 11.35
CA LEU A 18 -12.89 9.77 10.83
C LEU A 18 -13.29 9.84 9.35
N ALA A 19 -14.11 10.82 8.98
CA ALA A 19 -14.56 11.02 7.59
C ALA A 19 -13.37 11.31 6.65
N GLN A 20 -12.43 12.15 7.10
CA GLN A 20 -11.22 12.43 6.34
C GLN A 20 -10.36 11.17 6.18
N ALA A 21 -10.24 10.36 7.21
CA ALA A 21 -9.47 9.14 7.15
C ALA A 21 -10.12 8.08 6.23
N GLU A 22 -11.45 7.95 6.26
CA GLU A 22 -12.17 7.10 5.31
C GLU A 22 -11.98 7.56 3.86
N TYR A 23 -12.03 8.88 3.62
CA TYR A 23 -11.76 9.45 2.30
C TYR A 23 -10.36 9.08 1.79
N PHE A 24 -9.32 9.30 2.60
CA PHE A 24 -7.94 8.96 2.21
C PHE A 24 -7.74 7.46 2.06
N TRP A 25 -8.41 6.64 2.87
CA TRP A 25 -8.37 5.19 2.73
C TRP A 25 -8.90 4.77 1.35
N ARG A 26 -10.09 5.25 0.95
CA ARG A 26 -10.68 4.94 -0.36
C ARG A 26 -9.81 5.44 -1.51
N LEU A 27 -9.24 6.64 -1.38
CA LEU A 27 -8.36 7.22 -2.40
C LEU A 27 -7.08 6.40 -2.58
N LEU A 28 -6.44 6.00 -1.49
CA LEU A 28 -5.22 5.18 -1.51
C LEU A 28 -5.51 3.77 -2.05
N ASP A 29 -6.65 3.18 -1.70
CA ASP A 29 -7.04 1.85 -2.16
C ASP A 29 -7.34 1.84 -3.67
N ALA A 30 -8.12 2.82 -4.15
CA ALA A 30 -8.37 2.99 -5.58
C ALA A 30 -7.07 3.22 -6.37
N ARG A 31 -6.19 4.10 -5.87
CA ARG A 31 -4.90 4.35 -6.50
C ARG A 31 -4.01 3.11 -6.49
N LYS A 32 -4.02 2.33 -5.41
CA LYS A 32 -3.28 1.07 -5.33
C LYS A 32 -3.76 0.08 -6.40
N ALA A 33 -5.08 -0.04 -6.60
CA ALA A 33 -5.65 -0.89 -7.65
C ALA A 33 -5.15 -0.48 -9.04
N GLU A 34 -5.18 0.81 -9.38
CA GLU A 34 -4.63 1.32 -10.67
C GLU A 34 -3.14 0.97 -10.85
N VAL A 35 -2.35 1.07 -9.79
CA VAL A 35 -0.91 0.75 -9.84
C VAL A 35 -0.70 -0.75 -10.01
N CYS A 36 -1.52 -1.60 -9.38
CA CYS A 36 -1.49 -3.05 -9.56
C CYS A 36 -1.82 -3.45 -11.00
N GLU A 37 -2.87 -2.88 -11.60
CA GLU A 37 -3.22 -3.14 -13.01
C GLU A 37 -2.06 -2.76 -13.95
N ARG A 38 -1.42 -1.61 -13.69
CA ARG A 38 -0.23 -1.19 -14.44
C ARG A 38 0.94 -2.16 -14.23
N LEU A 39 1.14 -2.66 -13.02
CA LEU A 39 2.19 -3.61 -12.70
C LEU A 39 2.00 -4.93 -13.46
N GLU A 40 0.78 -5.47 -13.48
CA GLU A 40 0.42 -6.68 -14.24
C GLU A 40 0.75 -6.52 -15.73
N ALA A 41 0.32 -5.40 -16.33
CA ALA A 41 0.63 -5.11 -17.73
C ALA A 41 2.15 -5.03 -18.02
N GLN A 42 2.95 -4.52 -17.06
CA GLN A 42 4.41 -4.46 -17.19
C GLN A 42 5.07 -5.83 -17.02
N LEU A 43 4.54 -6.69 -16.16
CA LEU A 43 5.00 -8.07 -15.99
C LEU A 43 4.73 -8.89 -17.27
N ASP A 44 3.56 -8.71 -17.89
CA ASP A 44 3.25 -9.33 -19.18
C ASP A 44 4.18 -8.84 -20.31
N ALA A 45 4.47 -7.55 -20.34
CA ALA A 45 5.46 -6.99 -21.27
C ALA A 45 6.85 -7.59 -21.02
N LEU A 46 7.30 -7.66 -19.77
CA LEU A 46 8.58 -8.24 -19.39
C LEU A 46 8.68 -9.70 -19.85
N ALA A 47 7.66 -10.51 -19.60
CA ALA A 47 7.61 -11.91 -20.03
C ALA A 47 7.68 -12.07 -21.57
N ARG A 48 7.10 -11.12 -22.33
CA ARG A 48 7.23 -11.09 -23.79
C ARG A 48 8.66 -10.80 -24.24
N PHE A 49 9.32 -9.78 -23.66
CA PHE A 49 10.71 -9.46 -24.01
C PHE A 49 11.70 -10.54 -23.59
N GLN A 50 11.46 -11.22 -22.46
CA GLN A 50 12.25 -12.37 -22.03
C GLN A 50 12.17 -13.51 -23.05
N ARG A 51 10.96 -13.86 -23.51
CA ARG A 51 10.75 -14.87 -24.55
C ARG A 51 11.38 -14.49 -25.89
N ALA A 52 11.39 -13.20 -26.23
CA ALA A 52 12.00 -12.70 -27.45
C ALA A 52 13.54 -12.55 -27.37
N GLY A 53 14.16 -12.75 -26.20
CA GLY A 53 15.60 -12.54 -26.01
C GLY A 53 16.03 -11.06 -26.02
N ASP A 54 15.09 -10.11 -25.94
CA ASP A 54 15.40 -8.68 -25.95
C ASP A 54 15.88 -8.21 -24.57
N LEU A 55 17.20 -8.24 -24.37
CA LEU A 55 17.84 -7.81 -23.13
C LEU A 55 17.63 -6.31 -22.84
N GLY A 56 17.40 -5.47 -23.86
CA GLY A 56 17.13 -4.05 -23.71
C GLY A 56 15.73 -3.82 -23.12
N GLY A 57 14.72 -4.43 -23.73
CA GLY A 57 13.35 -4.47 -23.25
C GLY A 57 13.25 -5.02 -21.83
N VAL A 58 13.91 -6.16 -21.57
CA VAL A 58 13.95 -6.78 -20.23
C VAL A 58 14.47 -5.82 -19.16
N ARG A 59 15.61 -5.15 -19.42
CA ARG A 59 16.19 -4.21 -18.46
C ARG A 59 15.30 -3.01 -18.20
N ARG A 60 14.65 -2.46 -19.23
CA ARG A 60 13.74 -1.32 -19.11
C ARG A 60 12.50 -1.70 -18.28
N HIS A 61 11.82 -2.77 -18.66
CA HIS A 61 10.58 -3.19 -17.99
C HIS A 61 10.84 -3.63 -16.55
N ARG A 62 11.96 -4.29 -16.25
CA ARG A 62 12.33 -4.64 -14.87
C ARG A 62 12.50 -3.42 -13.97
N ARG A 63 13.03 -2.30 -14.49
CA ARG A 63 13.11 -1.04 -13.71
C ARG A 63 11.72 -0.47 -13.44
N ILE A 64 10.84 -0.48 -14.43
CA ILE A 64 9.46 0.02 -14.29
C ILE A 64 8.69 -0.82 -13.26
N VAL A 65 8.77 -2.16 -13.38
CA VAL A 65 8.21 -3.11 -12.40
C VAL A 65 8.66 -2.77 -10.99
N LYS A 66 9.98 -2.62 -10.77
CA LYS A 66 10.53 -2.28 -9.46
C LYS A 66 9.99 -0.95 -8.90
N THR A 67 9.81 0.05 -9.76
CA THR A 67 9.21 1.34 -9.35
C THR A 67 7.76 1.16 -8.92
N LEU A 68 6.95 0.43 -9.69
CA LEU A 68 5.54 0.17 -9.37
C LEU A 68 5.39 -0.68 -8.10
N GLU A 69 6.21 -1.71 -7.91
CA GLU A 69 6.26 -2.50 -6.68
C GLU A 69 6.56 -1.63 -5.46
N SER A 70 7.49 -0.67 -5.59
CA SER A 70 7.80 0.28 -4.53
C SER A 70 6.65 1.26 -4.24
N GLU A 71 5.89 1.65 -5.27
CA GLU A 71 4.69 2.49 -5.12
C GLU A 71 3.60 1.72 -4.35
N VAL A 72 3.31 0.47 -4.75
CA VAL A 72 2.36 -0.42 -4.03
C VAL A 72 2.79 -0.63 -2.58
N ALA A 73 4.06 -0.96 -2.33
CA ALA A 73 4.56 -1.17 -0.98
C ALA A 73 4.51 0.10 -0.11
N THR A 74 4.57 1.28 -0.72
CA THR A 74 4.41 2.56 -0.01
C THR A 74 2.95 2.80 0.34
N MET A 75 2.03 2.56 -0.59
CA MET A 75 0.58 2.68 -0.33
C MET A 75 0.13 1.69 0.75
N ASP A 76 0.60 0.45 0.72
CA ASP A 76 0.33 -0.53 1.78
C ASP A 76 0.76 -0.02 3.16
N ARG A 77 1.96 0.57 3.26
CA ARG A 77 2.44 1.16 4.51
C ARG A 77 1.57 2.33 4.97
N MET A 78 1.12 3.19 4.03
CA MET A 78 0.22 4.30 4.34
C MET A 78 -1.14 3.81 4.84
N LEU A 79 -1.72 2.79 4.18
CA LEU A 79 -2.99 2.18 4.59
C LEU A 79 -2.91 1.52 5.97
N VAL A 80 -1.81 0.81 6.26
CA VAL A 80 -1.57 0.23 7.59
C VAL A 80 -1.41 1.33 8.63
N ALA A 81 -0.59 2.35 8.37
CA ALA A 81 -0.39 3.47 9.30
C ALA A 81 -1.71 4.19 9.60
N LEU A 82 -2.55 4.39 8.59
CA LEU A 82 -3.87 4.99 8.75
C LEU A 82 -4.78 4.13 9.64
N ARG A 83 -4.84 2.82 9.40
CA ARG A 83 -5.61 1.88 10.25
C ARG A 83 -5.13 1.87 11.69
N VAL A 84 -3.82 1.79 11.93
CA VAL A 84 -3.23 1.83 13.27
C VAL A 84 -3.62 3.12 13.98
N ARG A 85 -3.53 4.26 13.29
CA ARG A 85 -3.85 5.56 13.88
C ARG A 85 -5.32 5.64 14.28
N LEU A 86 -6.23 5.08 13.48
CA LEU A 86 -7.67 5.02 13.77
C LEU A 86 -8.07 3.94 14.78
N GLY A 87 -7.13 3.10 15.26
CA GLY A 87 -7.45 1.97 16.13
C GLY A 87 -8.23 0.85 15.43
N LEU A 88 -8.18 0.79 14.10
CA LEU A 88 -8.82 -0.26 13.31
C LEU A 88 -7.96 -1.53 13.26
N PRO A 89 -8.55 -2.73 13.21
CA PRO A 89 -7.80 -3.97 13.04
C PRO A 89 -6.94 -3.92 11.77
N THR A 90 -5.63 -4.05 11.93
CA THR A 90 -4.74 -4.33 10.80
C THR A 90 -4.85 -5.81 10.50
N LEU A 91 -5.43 -6.19 9.36
CA LEU A 91 -5.31 -7.57 8.87
C LEU A 91 -3.82 -7.88 8.75
N ARG A 92 -3.31 -8.81 9.57
CA ARG A 92 -1.97 -9.39 9.40
C ARG A 92 -1.91 -9.93 7.98
N ARG A 93 -0.86 -9.57 7.24
CA ARG A 93 -0.53 -10.24 5.98
C ARG A 93 -0.45 -11.75 6.27
N SER A 94 -1.40 -12.52 5.78
CA SER A 94 -1.22 -13.95 5.57
C SER A 94 -0.06 -14.08 4.60
N LEU A 95 1.04 -14.65 5.09
CA LEU A 95 2.18 -15.07 4.28
C LEU A 95 1.79 -16.27 3.42
#